data_AF-A0A494V394-F1
#
_entry.id   AF-A0A494V394-F1
#
_cell.length_a   1.000
_cell.length_b   1.000
_cell.length_c   1.000
_cell.angle_alpha   90.00
_cell.angle_beta   90.00
_cell.angle_gamma   90.00
#
_symmetry.space_group_name_H-M   'P 1'
#
loop_
_entity.id
_entity.type
_entity.pdbx_description
1 polymer ?
#
loop_
_entity_poly.entity_id
_entity_poly.type
_entity_poly.pdbx_seq_one_letter_code
_entity_poly.pdbx_strand_id
1 'polypeptide(L)'
;MDLTPYVDTLRRELAVAAEAGGGEARELAERLTAPLESAARLTMLNVLSAAMDEITRELAPGSVDVRLRGLDPDFVVTPPPTDGGAPAEPAAPAESFRTPVPADTDEGGTARVNLRLPAHLKARAEEAANSEGLSVNAWLVRAVSAAVDGGGGRPRTTEKSRAVGQSFTGWVR
;
A
#
# COMPACT_ATOMS: atom_id res chain seq x y z
N MET A 1 19.51 -4.06 6.47
CA MET A 1 20.97 -4.30 6.51
C MET A 1 21.56 -3.36 7.54
N ASP A 2 22.29 -3.90 8.52
CA ASP A 2 22.99 -3.08 9.51
C ASP A 2 24.35 -2.63 8.95
N LEU A 3 24.57 -1.31 8.90
CA LEU A 3 25.83 -0.71 8.42
C LEU A 3 26.89 -0.53 9.53
N THR A 4 26.49 -0.69 10.79
CA THR A 4 27.35 -0.50 11.97
C THR A 4 28.64 -1.33 11.92
N PRO A 5 28.63 -2.62 11.52
CA PRO A 5 29.87 -3.43 11.47
C PRO A 5 30.91 -2.89 10.49
N TYR A 6 30.45 -2.31 9.37
CA TYR A 6 31.32 -1.77 8.32
C TYR A 6 31.95 -0.45 8.76
N VAL A 7 31.15 0.42 9.38
CA VAL A 7 31.63 1.67 9.96
C VAL A 7 32.59 1.40 11.12
N ASP A 8 32.29 0.42 11.97
CA ASP A 8 33.16 0.01 13.07
C ASP A 8 34.51 -0.54 12.59
N THR A 9 34.50 -1.27 11.47
CA THR A 9 35.73 -1.74 10.84
C THR A 9 36.57 -0.56 10.37
N LEU A 10 35.96 0.39 9.67
CA LEU A 10 36.65 1.59 9.19
C LEU A 10 37.22 2.43 10.35
N ARG A 11 36.49 2.53 11.47
CA ARG A 11 36.98 3.16 12.70
C ARG A 11 38.20 2.45 13.29
N ARG A 12 38.18 1.12 13.35
CA ARG A 12 39.33 0.33 13.83
C ARG A 12 40.55 0.53 12.94
N GLU A 13 40.37 0.48 11.62
CA GLU A 13 41.47 0.71 10.66
C GLU A 13 42.06 2.12 10.80
N LEU A 14 41.21 3.14 10.97
CA LEU A 14 41.67 4.50 11.23
C LEU A 14 42.50 4.59 12.52
N ALA A 15 42.07 3.92 13.59
CA ALA A 15 42.81 3.89 14.85
C ALA A 15 44.17 3.21 14.69
N VAL A 16 44.23 2.07 14.00
CA VAL A 16 45.49 1.34 13.71
C VAL A 16 46.43 2.21 12.89
N ALA A 17 45.93 2.89 11.86
CA ALA A 17 46.74 3.79 11.04
C ALA A 17 47.26 4.99 11.85
N ALA A 18 46.46 5.52 12.76
CA ALA A 18 46.84 6.66 13.60
C ALA A 18 47.94 6.31 14.61
N GLU A 19 47.97 5.09 15.16
CA GLU A 19 49.04 4.63 16.06
C GLU A 19 50.42 4.70 15.39
N ALA A 20 50.51 4.36 14.10
CA ALA A 20 51.76 4.45 13.34
C ALA A 20 52.23 5.91 13.09
N GLY A 21 51.32 6.89 13.21
CA GLY A 21 51.56 8.31 12.99
C GLY A 21 51.97 9.10 14.23
N GLY A 22 52.05 8.47 15.41
CA GLY A 22 52.41 9.12 16.67
C GLY A 22 51.25 9.87 17.36
N GLY A 23 51.56 10.56 18.46
CA GLY A 23 50.55 11.14 19.36
C GLY A 23 49.60 12.15 18.71
N GLU A 24 50.12 13.03 17.85
CA GLU A 24 49.31 14.04 17.16
C GLU A 24 48.32 13.41 16.16
N ALA A 25 48.75 12.35 15.46
CA ALA A 25 47.87 11.59 14.57
C ALA A 25 46.77 10.87 15.34
N ARG A 26 47.09 10.32 16.53
CA ARG A 26 46.11 9.70 17.42
C ARG A 26 45.05 10.70 17.90
N GLU A 27 45.47 11.87 18.38
CA GLU A 27 44.55 12.93 18.83
C GLU A 27 43.66 13.45 17.69
N LEU A 28 44.21 13.54 16.47
CA LEU A 28 43.41 13.90 15.29
C LEU A 28 42.38 12.80 14.97
N ALA A 29 42.77 11.53 14.96
CA ALA A 29 41.87 10.42 14.67
C ALA A 29 40.72 10.33 15.69
N GLU A 30 41.00 10.53 16.98
CA GLU A 30 39.98 10.54 18.03
C GLU A 30 38.94 11.66 17.81
N ARG A 31 39.39 12.87 17.42
CA ARG A 31 38.49 13.99 17.09
C ARG A 31 37.67 13.76 15.83
N LEU A 32 38.23 13.08 14.84
CA LEU A 32 37.57 12.83 13.55
C LEU A 32 36.63 11.62 13.57
N THR A 33 36.75 10.72 14.54
CA THR A 33 36.00 9.45 14.56
C THR A 33 34.48 9.66 14.50
N ALA A 34 33.92 10.51 15.36
CA ALA A 34 32.46 10.71 15.42
C ALA A 34 31.88 11.43 14.18
N PRO A 35 32.48 12.52 13.67
CA PRO A 35 32.05 13.11 12.39
C PRO A 35 32.16 12.16 11.20
N LEU A 36 33.20 11.34 11.17
CA LEU A 36 33.50 10.45 10.05
C LEU A 36 32.56 9.25 10.00
N GLU A 37 32.04 8.78 11.13
CA GLU A 37 31.00 7.74 11.18
C GLU A 37 29.73 8.17 10.41
N SER A 38 29.24 9.38 10.66
CA SER A 38 28.04 9.89 9.99
C SER A 38 28.27 10.07 8.48
N ALA A 39 29.43 10.60 8.11
CA ALA A 39 29.81 10.79 6.71
C ALA A 39 30.00 9.46 5.97
N ALA A 40 30.63 8.47 6.60
CA ALA A 40 30.84 7.15 6.03
C ALA A 40 29.51 6.44 5.78
N ARG A 41 28.59 6.47 6.75
CA ARG A 41 27.26 5.87 6.61
C ARG A 41 26.48 6.51 5.46
N LEU A 42 26.44 7.83 5.39
CA LEU A 42 25.76 8.54 4.29
C LEU A 42 26.38 8.20 2.94
N THR A 43 27.71 8.13 2.86
CA THR A 43 28.41 7.76 1.63
C THR A 43 28.06 6.34 1.20
N MET A 44 28.03 5.38 2.12
CA MET A 44 27.61 4.00 1.83
C MET A 44 26.17 3.96 1.32
N LEU A 45 25.24 4.69 1.92
CA LEU A 45 23.86 4.78 1.45
C LEU A 45 23.77 5.34 0.02
N ASN A 46 24.52 6.39 -0.29
CA ASN A 46 24.57 6.95 -1.65
C ASN A 46 25.10 5.95 -2.68
N VAL A 47 26.17 5.22 -2.32
CA VAL A 47 26.74 4.17 -3.19
C VAL A 47 25.74 3.04 -3.41
N LEU A 48 25.07 2.56 -2.36
CA LEU A 48 24.06 1.51 -2.47
C LEU A 48 22.89 1.95 -3.36
N SER A 49 22.37 3.16 -3.17
CA SER A 49 21.29 3.69 -4.01
C SER A 49 21.70 3.78 -5.49
N ALA A 50 22.88 4.34 -5.77
CA ALA A 50 23.37 4.43 -7.15
C ALA A 50 23.60 3.05 -7.79
N ALA A 51 24.12 2.09 -7.03
CA ALA A 51 24.29 0.71 -7.52
C ALA A 51 22.94 0.05 -7.80
N MET A 52 21.92 0.27 -6.97
CA MET A 52 20.59 -0.30 -7.21
C MET A 52 19.89 0.32 -8.42
N ASP A 53 20.12 1.61 -8.72
CA ASP A 53 19.64 2.25 -9.94
C ASP A 53 20.24 1.60 -11.19
N GLU A 54 21.52 1.25 -11.16
CA GLU A 54 22.21 0.54 -12.25
C GLU A 54 21.62 -0.86 -12.43
N ILE A 55 21.48 -1.63 -11.35
CA ILE A 55 20.89 -2.98 -11.38
C ILE A 55 19.43 -2.94 -11.86
N THR A 56 18.63 -1.99 -11.41
CA THR A 56 17.22 -1.86 -11.82
C THR A 56 17.08 -1.62 -13.32
N ARG A 57 18.01 -0.86 -13.92
CA ARG A 57 18.02 -0.67 -15.39
C ARG A 57 18.30 -1.98 -16.13
N GLU A 58 19.18 -2.82 -15.60
CA GLU A 58 19.52 -4.11 -16.21
C GLU A 58 18.47 -5.20 -15.92
N LEU A 59 17.73 -5.09 -14.82
CA LEU A 59 16.77 -6.11 -14.37
C LEU A 59 15.38 -5.98 -15.01
N ALA A 60 15.13 -4.95 -15.82
CA ALA A 60 13.82 -4.69 -16.41
C ALA A 60 13.25 -5.94 -17.13
N PRO A 61 11.96 -6.28 -16.94
CA PRO A 61 10.90 -5.51 -16.25
C PRO A 61 10.87 -5.61 -14.71
N GLY A 62 11.82 -6.28 -14.06
CA GLY A 62 11.97 -6.26 -12.59
C GLY A 62 12.68 -5.00 -12.07
N SER A 63 12.74 -4.84 -10.75
CA SER A 63 13.44 -3.74 -10.07
C SER A 63 14.10 -4.20 -8.77
N VAL A 64 15.11 -3.44 -8.32
CA VAL A 64 15.65 -3.54 -6.97
C VAL A 64 15.72 -2.14 -6.36
N ASP A 65 14.97 -1.93 -5.28
CA ASP A 65 14.86 -0.64 -4.61
C ASP A 65 15.48 -0.69 -3.21
N VAL A 66 16.06 0.43 -2.75
CA VAL A 66 16.54 0.59 -1.37
C VAL A 66 15.49 1.34 -0.56
N ARG A 67 15.06 0.76 0.56
CA ARG A 67 14.17 1.39 1.54
C ARG A 67 14.88 1.57 2.87
N LEU A 68 14.69 2.70 3.52
CA LEU A 68 15.26 2.93 4.85
C LEU A 68 14.27 2.54 5.95
N ARG A 69 14.72 1.75 6.91
CA ARG A 69 14.03 1.53 8.19
C ARG A 69 14.89 2.16 9.29
N GLY A 70 14.55 3.39 9.67
CA GLY A 70 15.44 4.20 10.50
C GLY A 70 16.71 4.53 9.72
N LEU A 71 17.87 4.04 10.17
CA LEU A 71 19.17 4.23 9.51
C LEU A 71 19.66 2.98 8.76
N ASP A 72 18.87 1.92 8.76
CA ASP A 72 19.25 0.64 8.16
C ASP A 72 18.59 0.49 6.78
N PRO A 73 19.38 0.35 5.69
CA PRO A 73 18.84 0.11 4.36
C PRO A 73 18.31 -1.32 4.21
N ASP A 74 17.19 -1.48 3.54
CA ASP A 74 16.53 -2.74 3.22
C ASP A 74 16.31 -2.82 1.72
N PHE A 75 16.56 -3.98 1.12
CA PHE A 75 16.45 -4.15 -0.33
C PHE A 75 15.12 -4.79 -0.67
N VAL A 76 14.36 -4.15 -1.55
CA VAL A 76 13.10 -4.67 -2.07
C VAL A 76 13.33 -5.07 -3.51
N VAL A 77 13.20 -6.37 -3.78
CA VAL A 77 13.36 -6.94 -5.12
C VAL A 77 11.99 -7.24 -5.70
N THR A 78 11.70 -6.67 -6.87
CA THR A 78 10.53 -6.98 -7.68
C THR A 78 10.99 -7.81 -8.88
N PRO A 79 10.74 -9.14 -8.90
CA PRO A 79 11.16 -9.96 -10.04
C PRO A 79 10.34 -9.64 -11.30
N PRO A 80 10.92 -9.81 -12.50
CA PRO A 80 10.18 -9.68 -13.76
C PRO A 80 9.04 -10.73 -13.82
N PRO A 81 7.88 -10.41 -14.43
CA PRO A 81 6.78 -11.35 -14.54
C PRO A 81 7.20 -12.51 -15.45
N THR A 82 7.07 -13.74 -14.96
CA THR A 82 7.39 -14.95 -15.74
C THR A 82 6.24 -15.29 -16.69
N ASP A 83 6.50 -15.25 -17.99
CA ASP A 83 5.59 -15.71 -19.05
C ASP A 83 5.46 -17.25 -19.01
N GLY A 84 4.60 -17.77 -18.14
CA GLY A 84 4.48 -19.21 -17.93
C GLY A 84 3.44 -19.61 -16.89
N GLY A 85 2.24 -19.02 -16.96
CA GLY A 85 1.10 -19.36 -16.12
C GLY A 85 0.41 -18.13 -15.53
N ALA A 86 -0.63 -17.64 -16.22
CA ALA A 86 -1.51 -16.51 -15.86
C ALA A 86 -0.82 -15.12 -15.78
N PRO A 87 -1.04 -14.22 -16.77
CA PRO A 87 -0.36 -12.94 -16.79
C PRO A 87 -1.07 -11.83 -15.98
N ALA A 88 -0.22 -11.06 -15.29
CA ALA A 88 -0.31 -9.64 -14.90
C ALA A 88 -0.94 -9.24 -13.55
N GLU A 89 -0.13 -9.33 -12.49
CA GLU A 89 0.03 -8.21 -11.56
C GLU A 89 1.25 -7.38 -11.96
N PRO A 90 1.12 -6.05 -12.06
CA PRO A 90 2.16 -5.11 -11.64
C PRO A 90 1.87 -4.64 -10.22
N ALA A 91 2.87 -4.77 -9.34
CA ALA A 91 2.89 -4.18 -7.99
C ALA A 91 2.76 -2.64 -8.09
N ALA A 92 1.73 -2.04 -7.47
CA ALA A 92 1.75 -1.36 -6.15
C ALA A 92 2.10 0.15 -6.25
N PRO A 93 1.93 1.01 -5.22
CA PRO A 93 1.36 0.80 -3.88
C PRO A 93 0.39 1.93 -3.40
N ALA A 94 -0.69 1.57 -2.69
CA ALA A 94 -1.30 2.48 -1.72
C ALA A 94 -1.81 1.68 -0.51
N GLU A 95 -0.95 1.65 0.51
CA GLU A 95 -1.30 1.67 1.93
C GLU A 95 -2.26 0.60 2.44
N SER A 96 -1.72 -0.60 2.69
CA SER A 96 -2.19 -1.40 3.82
C SER A 96 -1.29 -1.13 5.02
N PHE A 97 -1.63 -0.09 5.78
CA PHE A 97 -1.26 -0.05 7.19
C PHE A 97 -1.95 -1.22 7.88
N ARG A 98 -1.24 -2.35 8.01
CA ARG A 98 -1.58 -3.38 9.00
C ARG A 98 -0.75 -3.12 10.25
N THR A 99 -1.30 -2.30 11.13
CA THR A 99 -0.95 -2.29 12.56
C THR A 99 -1.62 -3.52 13.20
N PRO A 100 -0.99 -4.21 14.16
CA PRO A 100 -1.63 -5.33 14.87
C PRO A 100 -2.84 -4.83 15.68
N VAL A 101 -3.85 -5.68 15.75
CA VAL A 101 -5.12 -5.50 16.48
C VAL A 101 -4.89 -5.35 17.99
N PRO A 102 -5.52 -4.38 18.67
CA PRO A 102 -6.15 -4.62 19.95
C PRO A 102 -7.64 -4.92 19.72
N ALA A 103 -8.12 -5.97 20.39
CA ALA A 103 -9.55 -6.26 20.45
C ALA A 103 -10.22 -5.17 21.30
N ASP A 104 -11.14 -4.41 20.70
CA ASP A 104 -12.16 -3.67 21.44
C ASP A 104 -13.52 -4.01 20.84
N THR A 105 -14.33 -4.64 21.68
CA THR A 105 -15.77 -4.81 21.54
C THR A 105 -16.44 -3.44 21.44
N ASP A 106 -17.05 -3.12 20.30
CA ASP A 106 -18.10 -2.11 20.20
C ASP A 106 -19.10 -2.48 19.10
N GLU A 107 -20.38 -2.52 19.46
CA GLU A 107 -21.52 -2.76 18.57
C GLU A 107 -21.55 -1.67 17.47
N GLY A 108 -21.21 -2.05 16.22
CA GLY A 108 -21.32 -1.17 15.04
C GLY A 108 -20.05 -0.98 14.19
N GLY A 109 -18.98 -1.76 14.42
CA GLY A 109 -17.71 -1.62 13.68
C GLY A 109 -17.78 -1.97 12.19
N THR A 110 -17.23 -1.10 11.32
CA THR A 110 -17.07 -1.36 9.88
C THR A 110 -15.84 -2.24 9.61
N ALA A 111 -16.02 -3.34 8.86
CA ALA A 111 -14.92 -4.21 8.46
C ALA A 111 -14.16 -3.65 7.24
N ARG A 112 -12.83 -3.57 7.32
CA ARG A 112 -11.98 -3.10 6.21
C ARG A 112 -11.75 -4.22 5.18
N VAL A 113 -12.03 -3.96 3.91
CA VAL A 113 -11.86 -4.91 2.79
C VAL A 113 -11.04 -4.26 1.67
N ASN A 114 -10.09 -5.00 1.08
CA ASN A 114 -9.37 -4.58 -0.12
C ASN A 114 -9.99 -5.26 -1.35
N LEU A 115 -10.64 -4.48 -2.22
CA LEU A 115 -11.37 -4.96 -3.40
C LEU A 115 -10.60 -4.60 -4.67
N ARG A 116 -10.34 -5.62 -5.51
CA ARG A 116 -9.72 -5.45 -6.83
C ARG A 116 -10.78 -5.60 -7.91
N LEU A 117 -11.02 -4.53 -8.66
CA LEU A 117 -12.00 -4.49 -9.75
C LEU A 117 -11.28 -4.39 -11.10
N PRO A 118 -11.76 -5.08 -12.14
CA PRO A 118 -11.42 -4.76 -13.52
C PRO A 118 -11.64 -3.28 -13.81
N ALA A 119 -10.74 -2.63 -14.57
CA ALA A 119 -10.75 -1.18 -14.79
C ALA A 119 -12.09 -0.64 -15.31
N HIS A 120 -12.75 -1.40 -16.19
CA HIS A 120 -14.06 -1.03 -16.73
C HIS A 120 -15.19 -1.05 -15.68
N LEU A 121 -15.10 -1.92 -14.66
CA LEU A 121 -16.08 -1.95 -13.57
C LEU A 121 -15.85 -0.82 -12.57
N LYS A 122 -14.58 -0.46 -12.29
CA LYS A 122 -14.25 0.71 -11.47
C LYS A 122 -14.81 2.00 -12.09
N ALA A 123 -14.57 2.23 -13.37
CA ALA A 123 -15.04 3.42 -14.07
C ALA A 123 -16.58 3.54 -14.05
N ARG A 124 -17.29 2.43 -14.28
CA ARG A 124 -18.76 2.40 -14.20
C ARG A 124 -19.29 2.65 -12.78
N ALA A 125 -18.60 2.17 -11.75
CA ALA A 125 -18.98 2.42 -10.36
C ALA A 125 -18.75 3.89 -9.97
N GLU A 126 -17.67 4.51 -10.44
CA GLU A 126 -17.38 5.94 -10.24
C GLU A 126 -18.44 6.83 -10.90
N GLU A 127 -18.82 6.51 -12.14
CA GLU A 127 -19.87 7.25 -12.86
C GLU A 127 -21.23 7.12 -12.18
N ALA A 128 -21.62 5.92 -11.76
CA ALA A 128 -22.86 5.69 -11.03
C ALA A 128 -22.88 6.42 -9.68
N ALA A 129 -21.78 6.38 -8.92
CA ALA A 129 -21.66 7.10 -7.65
C ALA A 129 -21.77 8.62 -7.83
N ASN A 130 -21.08 9.18 -8.84
CA ASN A 130 -21.16 10.61 -9.16
C ASN A 130 -22.57 11.05 -9.58
N SER A 131 -23.27 10.21 -10.37
CA SER A 131 -24.65 10.49 -10.79
C SER A 131 -25.62 10.62 -9.62
N GLU A 132 -25.30 9.97 -8.50
CA GLU A 132 -26.10 9.95 -7.28
C GLU A 132 -25.55 10.87 -6.18
N GLY A 133 -24.48 11.62 -6.46
CA GLY A 133 -23.83 12.51 -5.49
C GLY A 133 -23.22 11.76 -4.30
N LEU A 134 -22.88 10.48 -4.46
CA LEU A 134 -22.33 9.62 -3.42
C LEU A 134 -20.83 9.39 -3.65
N SER A 135 -20.10 9.13 -2.56
CA SER A 135 -18.77 8.55 -2.70
C SER A 135 -18.88 7.11 -3.21
N VAL A 136 -17.87 6.65 -3.94
CA VAL A 136 -17.81 5.28 -4.46
C VAL A 136 -17.97 4.25 -3.33
N ASN A 137 -17.38 4.49 -2.16
CA ASN A 137 -17.53 3.61 -1.00
C ASN A 137 -18.98 3.57 -0.49
N ALA A 138 -19.65 4.72 -0.36
CA ALA A 138 -21.04 4.78 0.07
C ALA A 138 -22.00 4.12 -0.95
N TRP A 139 -21.74 4.35 -2.23
CA TRP A 139 -22.50 3.73 -3.32
C TRP A 139 -22.33 2.20 -3.33
N LEU A 140 -21.09 1.70 -3.19
CA LEU A 140 -20.79 0.26 -3.13
C LEU A 140 -21.41 -0.41 -1.90
N VAL A 141 -21.31 0.20 -0.72
CA VAL A 141 -21.94 -0.32 0.50
C VAL A 141 -23.45 -0.47 0.29
N ARG A 142 -24.12 0.57 -0.25
CA ARG A 142 -25.55 0.53 -0.52
C ARG A 142 -25.91 -0.51 -1.59
N ALA A 143 -25.11 -0.66 -2.63
CA ALA A 143 -25.33 -1.68 -3.66
C ALA A 143 -25.19 -3.10 -3.10
N VAL A 144 -24.21 -3.33 -2.23
CA VAL A 144 -24.02 -4.61 -1.53
C VAL A 144 -25.15 -4.87 -0.55
N SER A 145 -25.56 -3.88 0.25
CA SER A 145 -26.73 -3.99 1.14
C SER A 145 -27.98 -4.33 0.33
N ALA A 146 -28.25 -3.62 -0.77
CA ALA A 146 -29.40 -3.91 -1.62
C ALA A 146 -29.35 -5.33 -2.24
N ALA A 147 -28.17 -5.83 -2.59
CA ALA A 147 -28.01 -7.19 -3.11
C ALA A 147 -28.19 -8.27 -2.03
N VAL A 148 -27.69 -8.02 -0.82
CA VAL A 148 -27.78 -8.94 0.33
C VAL A 148 -29.19 -8.94 0.92
N ASP A 149 -29.77 -7.76 1.14
CA ASP A 149 -31.13 -7.59 1.67
C ASP A 149 -32.19 -7.95 0.62
N GLY A 150 -31.90 -7.71 -0.67
CA GLY A 150 -32.76 -8.06 -1.79
C GLY A 150 -32.74 -9.55 -2.16
N GLY A 151 -31.72 -10.31 -1.75
CA GLY A 151 -31.62 -11.75 -1.97
C GLY A 151 -32.60 -12.59 -1.13
N GLY A 152 -33.18 -12.00 -0.07
CA GLY A 152 -34.12 -12.66 0.85
C GLY A 152 -35.60 -12.37 0.61
N GLY A 153 -35.95 -11.50 -0.34
CA GLY A 153 -37.33 -11.04 -0.48
C GLY A 153 -37.69 -10.75 -1.93
N ARG A 154 -38.34 -11.72 -2.59
CA ARG A 154 -39.26 -11.41 -3.69
C ARG A 154 -40.17 -10.27 -3.21
N PRO A 155 -40.24 -9.11 -3.89
CA PRO A 155 -41.31 -8.18 -3.61
C PRO A 155 -42.60 -8.90 -4.01
N ARG A 156 -43.37 -9.34 -3.00
CA ARG A 156 -44.77 -9.68 -3.20
C ARG A 156 -45.40 -8.45 -3.83
N THR A 157 -45.85 -8.62 -5.06
CA THR A 157 -46.82 -7.76 -5.71
C THR A 157 -47.89 -7.42 -4.69
N THR A 158 -47.87 -6.19 -4.16
CA THR A 158 -49.02 -5.65 -3.45
C THR A 158 -50.09 -5.44 -4.51
N GLU A 159 -50.89 -6.48 -4.72
CA GLU A 159 -52.20 -6.37 -5.34
C GLU A 159 -52.93 -5.23 -4.65
N LYS A 160 -53.19 -4.16 -5.42
CA LYS A 160 -54.15 -3.14 -5.03
C LYS A 160 -55.52 -3.84 -4.94
N SER A 161 -55.90 -4.20 -3.74
CA SER A 161 -57.29 -4.40 -3.35
C SER A 161 -58.05 -3.10 -3.57
N ARG A 162 -58.64 -2.96 -4.77
CA ARG A 162 -59.61 -1.91 -5.07
C ARG A 162 -60.94 -2.32 -4.44
N ALA A 163 -61.19 -1.81 -3.25
CA ALA A 163 -62.50 -1.85 -2.63
C ALA A 163 -63.49 -0.97 -3.43
N VAL A 164 -64.55 -1.63 -3.88
CA VAL A 164 -65.96 -1.19 -3.92
C VAL A 164 -66.21 0.32 -4.02
N GLY A 165 -66.66 0.75 -5.21
CA GLY A 165 -67.42 1.98 -5.41
C GLY A 165 -68.53 1.70 -6.40
N GLN A 166 -69.78 1.71 -5.92
CA GLN A 166 -70.99 1.57 -6.72
C GLN A 166 -71.19 2.82 -7.61
N SER A 167 -71.51 2.62 -8.89
CA SER A 167 -72.33 3.56 -9.66
C SER A 167 -72.99 2.88 -10.85
N PHE A 168 -74.33 2.89 -10.84
CA PHE A 168 -75.23 2.48 -11.92
C PHE A 168 -75.40 3.60 -12.97
N THR A 169 -76.17 3.28 -14.02
CA THR A 169 -76.68 4.07 -15.17
C THR A 169 -75.83 3.97 -16.44
N GLY A 170 -76.35 3.63 -17.62
CA GLY A 170 -77.68 3.26 -18.09
C GLY A 170 -77.61 3.19 -19.62
N TRP A 171 -78.25 2.19 -20.25
CA TRP A 171 -78.31 2.08 -21.72
C TRP A 171 -79.68 2.53 -22.22
N VAL A 172 -79.68 3.37 -23.26
CA VAL A 172 -80.86 3.64 -24.09
C VAL A 172 -80.49 3.27 -25.54
N ARG A 173 -81.50 2.69 -26.19
CA ARG A 173 -81.53 2.00 -27.50
C ARG A 173 -80.72 2.61 -28.63
#